data_AF-A0AAP6D0F7-F1
#
_entry.id   AF-A0AAP6D0F7-F1
#
_cell.length_a   1.000
_cell.length_b   1.000
_cell.length_c   1.000
_cell.angle_alpha   90.00
_cell.angle_beta   90.00
_cell.angle_gamma   90.00
#
_symmetry.space_group_name_H-M   'P 1'
#
loop_
_entity.id
_entity.type
_entity.pdbx_description
1 polymer ?
#
loop_
_entity_poly.entity_id
_entity_poly.type
_entity_poly.pdbx_seq_one_letter_code
_entity_poly.pdbx_strand_id
1 'polypeptide(L)'
;SETRQFPRAGKRVMVIGGGDVAMDCARSSWRIGASDVYQCSLESLENLPASQIEIDESLEEGVEFNAGWGPVAIEHENGKVTGITIKKVLSIFDEQGNFAPQYSEESKTISVDTIVFATGQIVADITDGALEQTRGGRYVVDKQTLASSLEDVFVAGDACGGNIVIEAMALGR
;
A
#
# COMPACT_ATOMS: atom_id res chain seq x y z
N SER A 1 -12.86 29.82 5.47
CA SER A 1 -12.24 28.49 5.33
C SER A 1 -11.45 28.47 4.04
N GLU A 2 -10.16 28.82 4.08
CA GLU A 2 -9.34 29.10 2.89
C GLU A 2 -8.11 28.19 2.77
N THR A 3 -8.28 26.87 2.79
CA THR A 3 -7.11 25.96 2.67
C THR A 3 -7.35 24.69 1.86
N ARG A 4 -8.35 24.66 0.96
CA ARG A 4 -8.67 23.46 0.14
C ARG A 4 -8.48 23.63 -1.37
N GLN A 5 -7.65 24.57 -1.84
CA GLN A 5 -7.38 24.67 -3.28
C GLN A 5 -5.97 24.20 -3.61
N PHE A 6 -5.84 22.90 -3.79
CA PHE A 6 -4.73 22.30 -4.51
C PHE A 6 -5.16 22.07 -5.97
N PRO A 7 -4.87 22.98 -6.92
CA PRO A 7 -5.41 22.94 -8.28
C PRO A 7 -4.98 21.72 -9.11
N ARG A 8 -4.11 20.86 -8.59
CA ARG A 8 -3.68 19.59 -9.20
C ARG A 8 -4.20 18.34 -8.46
N ALA A 9 -4.89 18.48 -7.33
CA ALA A 9 -5.45 17.34 -6.61
C ALA A 9 -6.63 16.77 -7.41
N GLY A 10 -6.65 15.44 -7.53
CA GLY A 10 -7.80 14.71 -8.08
C GLY A 10 -9.06 14.99 -7.27
N LYS A 11 -10.22 15.01 -7.94
CA LYS A 11 -11.50 15.16 -7.23
C LYS A 11 -11.99 13.81 -6.72
N ARG A 12 -11.76 12.75 -7.50
CA ARG A 12 -12.19 11.39 -7.18
C ARG A 12 -10.96 10.49 -7.18
N VAL A 13 -10.54 10.10 -5.97
CA VAL A 13 -9.26 9.42 -5.75
C VAL A 13 -9.51 7.98 -5.34
N MET A 14 -8.88 7.02 -6.01
CA MET A 14 -8.78 5.63 -5.56
C MET A 14 -7.40 5.40 -4.93
N VAL A 15 -7.34 4.89 -3.71
CA VAL A 15 -6.12 4.43 -3.06
C VAL A 15 -6.11 2.89 -3.05
N ILE A 16 -5.07 2.30 -3.64
CA ILE A 16 -4.88 0.85 -3.68
C ILE A 16 -3.90 0.44 -2.57
N GLY A 17 -4.36 -0.33 -1.60
CA GLY A 17 -3.58 -0.81 -0.45
C GLY A 17 -4.38 -0.80 0.84
N GLY A 18 -4.04 -1.68 1.78
CA GLY A 18 -4.77 -1.84 3.04
C GLY A 18 -4.00 -1.45 4.32
N GLY A 19 -2.73 -1.02 4.20
CA GLY A 19 -1.89 -0.65 5.35
C GLY A 19 -1.99 0.82 5.74
N ASP A 20 -1.29 1.21 6.81
CA ASP A 20 -1.31 2.58 7.35
C ASP A 20 -0.97 3.65 6.29
N VAL A 21 0.01 3.37 5.42
CA VAL A 21 0.37 4.27 4.30
C VAL A 21 -0.82 4.52 3.35
N ALA A 22 -1.68 3.52 3.15
CA ALA A 22 -2.88 3.69 2.33
C ALA A 22 -3.92 4.57 3.03
N MET A 23 -4.08 4.43 4.35
CA MET A 23 -4.95 5.30 5.16
C MET A 23 -4.44 6.74 5.14
N ASP A 24 -3.14 6.95 5.32
CA ASP A 24 -2.49 8.27 5.21
C ASP A 24 -2.73 8.92 3.84
N CYS A 25 -2.61 8.16 2.75
CA CYS A 25 -2.89 8.64 1.40
C CYS A 25 -4.37 9.01 1.23
N ALA A 26 -5.28 8.19 1.75
CA ALA A 26 -6.72 8.43 1.65
C ALA A 26 -7.14 9.69 2.42
N ARG A 27 -6.73 9.79 3.68
CA ARG A 27 -6.96 10.95 4.55
C ARG A 27 -6.32 12.21 3.99
N SER A 28 -5.09 12.12 3.50
CA SER A 28 -4.42 13.24 2.83
C SER A 28 -5.22 13.71 1.61
N SER A 29 -5.72 12.80 0.79
CA SER A 29 -6.57 13.12 -0.38
C SER A 29 -7.85 13.84 0.03
N TRP A 30 -8.50 13.39 1.11
CA TRP A 30 -9.69 14.05 1.65
C TRP A 30 -9.36 15.47 2.16
N ARG A 31 -8.27 15.61 2.92
CA ARG A 31 -7.83 16.89 3.52
C ARG A 31 -7.46 17.94 2.46
N ILE A 32 -6.85 17.54 1.35
CA ILE A 32 -6.52 18.44 0.23
C ILE A 32 -7.73 18.81 -0.64
N GLY A 33 -8.91 18.24 -0.36
CA GLY A 33 -10.18 18.65 -0.94
C GLY A 33 -10.71 17.76 -2.06
N ALA A 34 -10.29 16.49 -2.14
CA ALA A 34 -11.00 15.51 -2.98
C ALA A 34 -12.48 15.43 -2.54
N SER A 35 -13.39 15.35 -3.50
CA SER A 35 -14.83 15.18 -3.23
C SER A 35 -15.15 13.76 -2.80
N ASP A 36 -14.48 12.78 -3.41
CA ASP A 36 -14.72 11.36 -3.19
C ASP A 36 -13.36 10.66 -3.05
N VAL A 37 -13.20 9.90 -1.96
CA VAL A 37 -12.00 9.10 -1.70
C VAL A 37 -12.43 7.67 -1.48
N TYR A 38 -11.86 6.77 -2.28
CA TYR A 38 -12.09 5.35 -2.22
C TYR A 38 -10.80 4.65 -1.81
N GLN A 39 -10.91 3.64 -0.96
CA GLN A 39 -9.85 2.70 -0.66
C GLN A 39 -10.20 1.35 -1.27
N CYS A 40 -9.21 0.61 -1.76
CA CYS A 40 -9.38 -0.74 -2.29
C CYS A 40 -8.21 -1.63 -1.84
N SER A 41 -8.53 -2.79 -1.29
CA SER A 41 -7.56 -3.77 -0.78
C SER A 41 -8.05 -5.20 -0.98
N LEU A 42 -7.09 -6.11 -1.14
CA LEU A 42 -7.38 -7.52 -1.31
C LEU A 42 -7.90 -8.15 -0.02
N GLU A 43 -7.43 -7.64 1.11
CA GLU A 43 -7.82 -8.03 2.46
C GLU A 43 -9.25 -7.60 2.77
N SER A 44 -9.98 -8.44 3.51
CA SER A 44 -11.29 -8.06 4.08
C SER A 44 -11.12 -6.98 5.14
N LEU A 45 -12.20 -6.25 5.44
CA LEU A 45 -12.16 -5.11 6.37
C LEU A 45 -11.62 -5.50 7.76
N GLU A 46 -11.97 -6.69 8.23
CA GLU A 46 -11.52 -7.25 9.52
C GLU A 46 -10.04 -7.67 9.55
N ASN A 47 -9.42 -7.84 8.37
CA ASN A 47 -8.04 -8.31 8.19
C ASN A 47 -7.16 -7.25 7.52
N LEU A 48 -7.59 -5.98 7.49
CA LEU A 48 -6.78 -4.90 6.96
C LEU A 48 -5.45 -4.79 7.74
N PRO A 49 -4.30 -4.61 7.05
CA PRO A 49 -3.02 -4.41 7.72
C PRO A 49 -2.93 -3.09 8.52
N ALA A 50 -3.76 -2.10 8.19
CA ALA A 50 -3.79 -0.82 8.89
C ALA A 50 -4.27 -0.98 10.35
N SER A 51 -3.82 -0.08 11.22
CA SER A 51 -4.30 -0.04 12.59
C SER A 51 -5.79 0.32 12.64
N GLN A 52 -6.51 -0.19 13.63
CA GLN A 52 -7.94 0.10 13.80
C GLN A 52 -8.22 1.60 13.92
N ILE A 53 -7.32 2.34 14.59
CA ILE A 53 -7.42 3.81 14.74
C ILE A 53 -7.36 4.49 13.36
N GLU A 54 -6.42 4.10 12.50
CA GLU A 54 -6.31 4.67 11.14
C GLU A 54 -7.52 4.34 10.26
N ILE A 55 -8.10 3.14 10.42
CA ILE A 55 -9.32 2.73 9.73
C ILE A 55 -10.50 3.58 10.21
N ASP A 56 -10.69 3.72 11.52
CA ASP A 56 -11.79 4.49 12.11
C ASP A 56 -11.70 5.98 11.72
N GLU A 57 -10.51 6.58 11.82
CA GLU A 57 -10.29 7.97 11.41
C GLU A 57 -10.53 8.17 9.90
N SER A 58 -10.17 7.20 9.05
CA SER A 58 -10.45 7.27 7.62
C SER A 58 -11.95 7.18 7.31
N LEU A 59 -12.69 6.35 8.04
CA LEU A 59 -14.16 6.27 7.94
C LEU A 59 -14.83 7.56 8.40
N GLU A 60 -14.36 8.18 9.49
CA GLU A 60 -14.84 9.49 9.96
C GLU A 60 -14.57 10.61 8.96
N GLU A 61 -13.43 10.55 8.26
CA GLU A 61 -13.10 11.44 7.14
C GLU A 61 -13.87 11.08 5.85
N GLY A 62 -14.77 10.09 5.87
CA GLY A 62 -15.66 9.77 4.75
C GLY A 62 -15.01 9.00 3.61
N VAL A 63 -13.90 8.30 3.87
CA VAL A 63 -13.29 7.37 2.91
C VAL A 63 -14.21 6.15 2.72
N GLU A 64 -14.51 5.81 1.47
CA GLU A 64 -15.30 4.61 1.14
C GLU A 64 -14.39 3.40 0.93
N PHE A 65 -14.56 2.37 1.77
CA PHE A 65 -13.74 1.16 1.74
C PHE A 65 -14.29 0.11 0.78
N ASN A 66 -13.43 -0.39 -0.10
CA ASN A 66 -13.66 -1.52 -0.98
C ASN A 66 -12.73 -2.67 -0.56
N ALA A 67 -12.82 -3.05 0.71
CA ALA A 67 -12.06 -4.18 1.26
C ALA A 67 -12.60 -5.52 0.72
N GLY A 68 -11.70 -6.45 0.42
CA GLY A 68 -12.02 -7.70 -0.27
C GLY A 68 -12.26 -7.51 -1.78
N TRP A 69 -11.78 -6.41 -2.35
CA TRP A 69 -11.83 -6.14 -3.79
C TRP A 69 -10.44 -5.78 -4.31
N GLY A 70 -10.10 -6.25 -5.51
CA GLY A 70 -8.83 -5.92 -6.15
C GLY A 70 -9.01 -5.30 -7.53
N PRO A 71 -8.07 -4.42 -7.95
CA PRO A 71 -8.11 -3.80 -9.26
C PRO A 71 -7.78 -4.81 -10.38
N VAL A 72 -8.55 -4.76 -11.46
CA VAL A 72 -8.35 -5.63 -12.63
C VAL A 72 -8.20 -4.87 -13.95
N ALA A 73 -8.68 -3.62 -14.02
CA ALA A 73 -8.47 -2.73 -15.15
C ALA A 73 -8.53 -1.26 -14.73
N ILE A 74 -7.70 -0.43 -15.37
CA ILE A 74 -7.76 1.03 -15.25
C ILE A 74 -8.37 1.57 -16.55
N GLU A 75 -9.45 2.30 -16.42
CA GLU A 75 -10.12 2.95 -17.54
C GLU A 75 -9.45 4.30 -17.80
N HIS A 76 -9.16 4.58 -19.07
CA HIS A 76 -8.53 5.83 -19.46
C HIS A 76 -9.02 6.34 -20.81
N GLU A 77 -9.03 7.65 -20.97
CA GLU A 77 -9.35 8.34 -22.21
C GLU A 77 -8.36 9.49 -22.43
N ASN A 78 -7.79 9.60 -23.63
CA ASN A 78 -6.85 10.68 -23.99
C ASN A 78 -5.68 10.84 -22.99
N GLY A 79 -5.17 9.73 -22.46
CA GLY A 79 -4.06 9.70 -21.49
C GLY A 79 -4.43 10.14 -20.07
N LYS A 80 -5.72 10.22 -19.73
CA LYS A 80 -6.22 10.51 -18.38
C LYS A 80 -7.06 9.36 -17.85
N VAL A 81 -6.95 9.10 -16.55
CA VAL A 81 -7.78 8.11 -15.86
C VAL A 81 -9.22 8.61 -15.81
N THR A 82 -10.16 7.70 -16.07
CA THR A 82 -11.62 7.96 -16.01
C THR A 82 -12.34 7.03 -15.05
N GLY A 83 -11.70 5.91 -14.67
CA GLY A 83 -12.24 4.94 -13.74
C GLY A 83 -11.29 3.79 -13.46
N ILE A 84 -11.74 2.91 -12.58
CA ILE A 84 -11.08 1.65 -12.25
C ILE A 84 -12.13 0.57 -12.08
N THR A 85 -11.89 -0.59 -12.69
CA THR A 85 -12.70 -1.79 -12.47
C THR A 85 -12.04 -2.65 -11.41
N ILE A 86 -12.84 -3.00 -10.40
CA ILE A 86 -12.44 -3.87 -9.31
C ILE A 86 -13.31 -5.13 -9.31
N LYS A 87 -12.72 -6.25 -8.88
CA LYS A 87 -13.41 -7.54 -8.71
C LYS A 87 -13.30 -8.02 -7.28
N LYS A 88 -14.31 -8.74 -6.83
CA LYS A 88 -14.32 -9.33 -5.48
C LYS A 88 -13.28 -10.43 -5.37
N VAL A 89 -12.49 -10.40 -4.31
CA VAL A 89 -11.43 -11.35 -4.02
C VAL A 89 -12.03 -12.60 -3.36
N LEU A 90 -11.67 -13.77 -3.88
CA LEU A 90 -12.01 -15.07 -3.32
C LEU A 90 -10.90 -15.62 -2.43
N SER A 91 -9.65 -15.44 -2.86
CA SER A 91 -8.45 -15.77 -2.10
C SER A 91 -7.30 -14.84 -2.51
N ILE A 92 -6.37 -14.59 -1.59
CA ILE A 92 -5.17 -13.76 -1.83
C ILE A 92 -3.96 -14.66 -2.14
N PHE A 93 -3.88 -15.80 -1.47
CA PHE A 93 -2.80 -16.76 -1.57
C PHE A 93 -3.30 -18.10 -2.13
N ASP A 94 -2.43 -18.83 -2.80
CA ASP A 94 -2.66 -20.23 -3.15
C ASP A 94 -2.44 -21.17 -1.95
N GLU A 95 -2.66 -22.47 -2.15
CA GLU A 95 -2.47 -23.50 -1.11
C GLU A 95 -1.04 -23.59 -0.58
N GLN A 96 -0.06 -23.06 -1.33
CA GLN A 96 1.36 -23.05 -0.98
C GLN A 96 1.77 -21.74 -0.28
N GLY A 97 0.82 -20.81 -0.07
CA GLY A 97 1.06 -19.51 0.54
C GLY A 97 1.69 -18.49 -0.42
N ASN A 98 1.74 -18.78 -1.72
CA ASN A 98 2.21 -17.80 -2.70
C ASN A 98 1.11 -16.78 -2.97
N PHE A 99 1.52 -15.52 -3.10
CA PHE A 99 0.62 -14.47 -3.57
C PHE A 99 0.09 -14.81 -4.98
N ALA A 100 -1.19 -15.14 -5.06
CA ALA A 100 -1.91 -15.54 -6.26
C ALA A 100 -3.41 -15.21 -6.10
N PRO A 101 -3.78 -13.91 -6.17
CA PRO A 101 -5.16 -13.50 -5.93
C PRO A 101 -6.12 -14.11 -6.95
N GLN A 102 -7.19 -14.73 -6.45
CA GLN A 102 -8.30 -15.22 -7.26
C GLN A 102 -9.52 -14.31 -7.10
N TYR A 103 -10.19 -14.04 -8.20
CA TYR A 103 -11.34 -13.14 -8.25
C TYR A 103 -12.60 -13.88 -8.65
N SER A 104 -13.74 -13.39 -8.16
CA SER A 104 -15.05 -13.84 -8.65
C SER A 104 -15.41 -13.13 -9.97
N GLU A 105 -16.56 -13.51 -10.54
CA GLU A 105 -17.14 -12.77 -11.68
C GLU A 105 -17.83 -11.46 -11.26
N GLU A 106 -18.01 -11.24 -9.96
CA GLU A 106 -18.57 -10.00 -9.42
C GLU A 106 -17.58 -8.86 -9.63
N SER A 107 -17.98 -7.86 -10.41
CA SER A 107 -17.17 -6.70 -10.76
C SER A 107 -17.97 -5.41 -10.63
N LYS A 108 -17.29 -4.31 -10.31
CA LYS A 108 -17.84 -2.96 -10.39
C LYS A 108 -16.79 -1.98 -10.90
N THR A 109 -17.25 -0.96 -11.61
CA THR A 109 -16.39 0.14 -12.09
C THR A 109 -16.70 1.39 -11.30
N ILE A 110 -15.67 1.98 -10.70
CA ILE A 110 -15.75 3.21 -9.92
C ILE A 110 -15.11 4.32 -10.76
N SER A 111 -15.85 5.42 -10.98
CA SER A 111 -15.32 6.55 -11.73
C SER A 111 -14.40 7.40 -10.86
N VAL A 112 -13.14 7.45 -11.25
CA VAL A 112 -12.07 8.17 -10.55
C VAL A 112 -11.21 8.91 -11.58
N ASP A 113 -10.56 9.98 -11.16
CA ASP A 113 -9.62 10.74 -12.00
C ASP A 113 -8.17 10.58 -11.56
N THR A 114 -7.95 9.99 -10.38
CA THR A 114 -6.64 9.80 -9.77
C THR A 114 -6.58 8.44 -9.07
N ILE A 115 -5.47 7.73 -9.25
CA ILE A 115 -5.18 6.47 -8.56
C ILE A 115 -3.85 6.61 -7.83
N VAL A 116 -3.82 6.26 -6.56
CA VAL A 116 -2.64 6.23 -5.71
C VAL A 116 -2.35 4.78 -5.33
N PHE A 117 -1.16 4.29 -5.66
CA PHE A 117 -0.72 2.95 -5.26
C PHE A 117 0.05 3.04 -3.94
N ALA A 118 -0.47 2.39 -2.91
CA ALA A 118 0.08 2.29 -1.57
C ALA A 118 0.23 0.81 -1.14
N THR A 119 0.71 -0.03 -2.06
CA THR A 119 0.85 -1.48 -1.89
C THR A 119 2.20 -1.92 -1.30
N GLY A 120 2.96 -0.98 -0.72
CA GLY A 120 4.30 -1.21 -0.14
C GLY A 120 5.46 -0.83 -1.06
N GLN A 121 6.65 -0.71 -0.47
CA GLN A 121 7.91 -0.39 -1.17
C GLN A 121 8.73 -1.66 -1.41
N ILE A 122 9.28 -1.80 -2.62
CA ILE A 122 10.33 -2.79 -2.91
C ILE A 122 11.66 -2.07 -2.76
N VAL A 123 12.57 -2.65 -2.00
CA VAL A 123 13.94 -2.14 -1.88
C VAL A 123 14.66 -2.53 -3.15
N ALA A 124 15.01 -1.54 -3.97
CA ALA A 124 15.79 -1.78 -5.17
C ALA A 124 17.16 -2.36 -4.78
N ASP A 125 17.63 -3.33 -5.56
CA ASP A 125 18.99 -3.81 -5.41
C ASP A 125 19.97 -2.71 -5.84
N ILE A 126 20.75 -2.22 -4.87
CA ILE A 126 21.80 -1.20 -5.06
C ILE A 126 23.19 -1.83 -5.02
N THR A 127 23.25 -3.16 -4.90
CA THR A 127 24.47 -3.94 -4.72
C THR A 127 24.84 -4.74 -5.97
N ASP A 128 24.09 -4.58 -7.06
CA ASP A 128 24.26 -5.32 -8.31
C ASP A 128 24.34 -6.85 -8.10
N GLY A 129 23.48 -7.38 -7.22
CA GLY A 129 23.37 -8.80 -6.90
C GLY A 129 24.40 -9.31 -5.88
N ALA A 130 25.22 -8.43 -5.29
CA ALA A 130 26.20 -8.85 -4.29
C ALA A 130 25.55 -9.28 -2.96
N LEU A 131 24.38 -8.74 -2.63
CA LEU A 131 23.57 -9.15 -1.49
C LEU A 131 22.27 -9.83 -1.95
N GLU A 132 21.94 -10.95 -1.29
CA GLU A 132 20.69 -11.65 -1.55
C GLU A 132 19.49 -10.82 -1.06
N GLN A 133 18.47 -10.66 -1.91
CA GLN A 133 17.19 -10.10 -1.54
C GLN A 133 16.13 -11.20 -1.45
N THR A 134 15.30 -11.13 -0.42
CA THR A 134 14.06 -11.88 -0.32
C THR A 134 13.11 -11.52 -1.47
N ARG A 135 12.08 -12.34 -1.69
CA ARG A 135 11.02 -12.09 -2.70
C ARG A 135 10.34 -10.71 -2.58
N GLY A 136 10.42 -10.05 -1.41
CA GLY A 136 9.92 -8.69 -1.18
C GLY A 136 10.94 -7.57 -1.44
N GLY A 137 12.11 -7.88 -2.02
CA GLY A 137 13.22 -6.95 -2.25
C GLY A 137 14.06 -6.63 -1.01
N ARG A 138 13.66 -7.05 0.18
CA ARG A 138 14.44 -6.81 1.41
C ARG A 138 15.69 -7.67 1.43
N TYR A 139 16.82 -7.13 1.84
CA TYR A 139 18.07 -7.87 1.97
C TYR A 139 18.00 -8.91 3.08
N VAL A 140 18.61 -10.07 2.82
CA VAL A 140 18.77 -11.14 3.79
C VAL A 140 19.92 -10.79 4.73
N VAL A 141 19.63 -10.72 6.03
CA VAL A 141 20.61 -10.46 7.09
C VAL A 141 20.37 -11.33 8.31
N ASP A 142 21.39 -11.50 9.13
CA ASP A 142 21.27 -12.06 10.47
C ASP A 142 20.41 -11.14 11.35
N LYS A 143 19.34 -11.68 11.95
CA LYS A 143 18.35 -10.87 12.67
C LYS A 143 18.84 -10.32 14.02
N GLN A 144 19.93 -10.84 14.56
CA GLN A 144 20.49 -10.39 15.84
C GLN A 144 21.61 -9.38 15.65
N THR A 145 22.41 -9.54 14.61
CA THR A 145 23.61 -8.74 14.33
C THR A 145 23.43 -7.76 13.18
N LEU A 146 22.39 -7.94 12.37
CA LEU A 146 22.12 -7.22 11.11
C LEU A 146 23.19 -7.42 10.03
N ALA A 147 24.09 -8.39 10.22
CA ALA A 147 25.15 -8.72 9.28
C ALA A 147 24.60 -9.35 8.00
N SER A 148 25.12 -8.93 6.85
CA SER A 148 24.81 -9.50 5.54
C SER A 148 25.72 -10.70 5.22
N SER A 149 25.60 -11.24 4.00
CA SER A 149 26.51 -12.26 3.49
C SER A 149 27.92 -11.76 3.17
N LEU A 150 28.14 -10.45 3.15
CA LEU A 150 29.45 -9.83 2.92
C LEU A 150 30.09 -9.43 4.26
N GLU A 151 31.38 -9.72 4.39
CA GLU A 151 32.18 -9.34 5.56
C GLU A 151 32.16 -7.81 5.75
N ASP A 152 31.98 -7.37 6.99
CA ASP A 152 31.87 -5.96 7.40
C ASP A 152 30.72 -5.15 6.76
N VAL A 153 29.71 -5.80 6.17
CA VAL A 153 28.51 -5.14 5.61
C VAL A 153 27.26 -5.52 6.40
N PHE A 154 26.51 -4.50 6.84
CA PHE A 154 25.30 -4.63 7.65
C PHE A 154 24.12 -3.90 7.00
N VAL A 155 22.90 -4.45 7.11
CA VAL A 155 21.67 -3.83 6.57
C VAL A 155 20.62 -3.72 7.67
N ALA A 156 20.05 -2.53 7.84
CA ALA A 156 19.10 -2.21 8.91
C ALA A 156 17.84 -1.48 8.40
N GLY A 157 16.79 -1.45 9.23
CA GLY A 157 15.55 -0.73 8.96
C GLY A 157 14.65 -1.41 7.91
N ASP A 158 13.89 -0.63 7.16
CA ASP A 158 12.94 -1.14 6.15
C ASP A 158 13.62 -2.02 5.08
N ALA A 159 14.92 -1.78 4.83
CA ALA A 159 15.75 -2.54 3.90
C ALA A 159 15.89 -4.03 4.27
N CYS A 160 15.76 -4.37 5.55
CA CYS A 160 15.76 -5.75 6.05
C CYS A 160 14.44 -6.13 6.77
N GLY A 161 13.41 -5.29 6.70
CA GLY A 161 12.07 -5.56 7.23
C GLY A 161 11.82 -5.14 8.68
N GLY A 162 12.63 -4.24 9.23
CA GLY A 162 12.40 -3.64 10.54
C GLY A 162 11.28 -2.61 10.51
N ASN A 163 10.02 -3.05 10.63
CA ASN A 163 8.96 -2.14 11.07
C ASN A 163 9.24 -1.81 12.54
N ILE A 164 9.40 -0.53 12.86
CA ILE A 164 9.34 0.11 14.19
C ILE A 164 10.61 0.95 14.47
N VAL A 165 10.39 2.27 14.44
CA VAL A 165 11.30 3.36 14.86
C VAL A 165 11.92 3.15 16.27
N ILE A 166 11.41 2.22 17.08
CA ILE A 166 11.87 1.93 18.44
C ILE A 166 13.17 1.09 18.46
N GLU A 167 13.44 0.22 17.47
CA GLU A 167 14.70 -0.55 17.43
C GLU A 167 15.89 0.29 16.92
N ALA A 168 15.64 1.34 16.13
CA ALA A 168 16.68 2.24 15.65
C ALA A 168 17.37 3.04 16.77
N MET A 169 16.72 3.23 17.93
CA MET A 169 17.31 3.90 19.09
C MET A 169 18.02 2.95 20.07
N ALA A 170 17.84 1.63 19.96
CA ALA A 170 18.43 0.65 20.89
C ALA A 170 19.85 0.20 20.51
N LEU A 171 20.28 0.43 19.27
CA LEU A 171 21.64 0.10 18.77
C LEU A 171 22.68 1.22 18.99
N GLY A 172 22.27 2.33 19.61
CA GLY A 172 23.12 3.49 19.89
C GLY A 172 23.81 3.48 21.27
N ARG A 173 24.34 2.35 21.72
CA ARG A 173 25.26 2.28 22.88
C ARG A 173 26.43 1.34 22.62
#